data_AF-A0A518WI03-F1
#
_entry.id   AF-A0A518WI03-F1
#
_cell.length_a   1.000
_cell.length_b   1.000
_cell.length_c   1.000
_cell.angle_alpha   90.00
_cell.angle_beta   90.00
_cell.angle_gamma   90.00
#
_symmetry.space_group_name_H-M   'P 1'
#
loop_
_entity.id
_entity.type
_entity.pdbx_description
1 polymer ?
#
loop_
_entity_poly.entity_id
_entity_poly.type
_entity_poly.pdbx_seq_one_letter_code
_entity_poly.pdbx_strand_id
1 'polypeptide(L)'
;MRFVRELTSWSSGTADPEQFPYQAVVTEFHRVGKHFVKKELLVQLDQARARVNARTTPARELSAFLDVALDKWDARYDYRSYLALPLLPLPGHAPESGPAGRMAEEVDRPGPGDGRRERDRLLVDLVADALAFELAASTDAIDLLPEQRPGPALVAKRCRLGVRAASSALTRLGLAGAVTEQDPVAAAVALHRLAVTGRDPARERALGLSMLPVYVSHDEYLFIRVLQAYECVFAGVAEELRGTIVALDTGRPRPAAGRLAYARELISGAGALFSLLATMQPAAFRTFREYTEGASAIQSRSYKIMESLCRTPEPERLDSTAYRSVPEVREVVRAGQPSIDRAYRAAVHAGSLRGADLDLVRQQMAAFAEAVLTWRRTHHRLATRMLGARSGTGYTEGTPYLAAVRAVPVFTTVSTENRPPRTDPIGGCCE
;
A
#
# COMPACT_ATOMS: atom_id res chain seq x y z
N MET A 1 -29.79 -4.08 17.81
CA MET A 1 -30.94 -3.22 18.17
C MET A 1 -30.54 -1.89 18.84
N ARG A 2 -29.42 -1.79 19.59
CA ARG A 2 -28.96 -0.54 20.20
C ARG A 2 -28.31 0.43 19.18
N PHE A 3 -27.42 -0.06 18.31
CA PHE A 3 -26.74 0.78 17.30
C PHE A 3 -27.66 1.37 16.22
N VAL A 4 -28.70 0.64 15.79
CA VAL A 4 -29.70 1.16 14.84
C VAL A 4 -30.36 2.43 15.41
N ARG A 5 -30.55 2.50 16.74
CA ARG A 5 -31.07 3.71 17.40
C ARG A 5 -30.06 4.84 17.40
N GLU A 6 -28.77 4.56 17.59
CA GLU A 6 -27.70 5.59 17.53
C GLU A 6 -27.60 6.21 16.14
N LEU A 7 -27.61 5.38 15.08
CA LEU A 7 -27.58 5.85 13.69
C LEU A 7 -28.88 6.60 13.33
N THR A 8 -30.04 6.11 13.80
CA THR A 8 -31.33 6.79 13.60
C THR A 8 -31.34 8.15 14.33
N SER A 9 -30.83 8.20 15.56
CA SER A 9 -30.71 9.41 16.37
C SER A 9 -29.80 10.44 15.68
N TRP A 10 -28.61 10.02 15.27
CA TRP A 10 -27.67 10.84 14.50
C TRP A 10 -28.32 11.41 13.25
N SER A 11 -29.01 10.54 12.50
CA SER A 11 -29.70 10.92 11.28
C SER A 11 -30.79 11.96 11.58
N SER A 12 -31.62 11.75 12.60
CA SER A 12 -32.72 12.66 12.96
C SER A 12 -32.29 14.02 13.54
N GLY A 13 -31.03 14.14 13.98
CA GLY A 13 -30.47 15.36 14.57
C GLY A 13 -29.82 16.30 13.56
N THR A 14 -28.73 16.95 13.96
CA THR A 14 -27.95 17.88 13.11
C THR A 14 -27.08 17.17 12.07
N ALA A 15 -27.01 15.83 12.09
CA ALA A 15 -26.11 15.01 11.27
C ALA A 15 -24.64 15.47 11.35
N ASP A 16 -24.19 15.84 12.56
CA ASP A 16 -22.82 16.26 12.82
C ASP A 16 -21.82 15.11 12.58
N PRO A 17 -20.91 15.19 11.59
CA PRO A 17 -19.99 14.11 11.26
C PRO A 17 -19.08 13.68 12.40
N GLU A 18 -18.79 14.55 13.37
CA GLU A 18 -17.96 14.21 14.53
C GLU A 18 -18.68 13.29 15.52
N GLN A 19 -20.02 13.31 15.51
CA GLN A 19 -20.88 12.49 16.37
C GLN A 19 -21.38 11.22 15.68
N PHE A 20 -20.92 10.94 14.46
CA PHE A 20 -21.31 9.74 13.74
C PHE A 20 -20.88 8.48 14.51
N PRO A 21 -21.75 7.46 14.67
CA PRO A 21 -21.46 6.28 15.50
C PRO A 21 -20.53 5.27 14.81
N TYR A 22 -19.32 5.71 14.43
CA TYR A 22 -18.33 4.90 13.71
C TYR A 22 -18.10 3.53 14.34
N GLN A 23 -17.84 3.49 15.66
CA GLN A 23 -17.52 2.25 16.36
C GLN A 23 -18.67 1.25 16.28
N ALA A 24 -19.92 1.71 16.36
CA ALA A 24 -21.07 0.83 16.29
C ALA A 24 -21.25 0.24 14.88
N VAL A 25 -21.00 1.03 13.83
CA VAL A 25 -21.03 0.56 12.44
C VAL A 25 -19.90 -0.42 12.17
N VAL A 26 -18.66 -0.07 12.53
CA VAL A 26 -17.48 -0.94 12.34
C VAL A 26 -17.65 -2.25 13.11
N THR A 27 -18.14 -2.21 14.35
CA THR A 27 -18.43 -3.42 15.15
C THR A 27 -19.40 -4.35 14.43
N GLU A 28 -20.47 -3.82 13.82
CA GLU A 28 -21.41 -4.67 13.07
C GLU A 28 -20.76 -5.25 11.80
N PHE A 29 -19.97 -4.47 11.06
CA PHE A 29 -19.23 -4.95 9.89
C PHE A 29 -18.21 -6.03 10.27
N HIS A 30 -17.53 -5.88 11.41
CA HIS A 30 -16.61 -6.86 11.97
C HIS A 30 -17.31 -8.15 12.40
N ARG A 31 -18.54 -8.04 12.91
CA ARG A 31 -19.33 -9.19 13.39
C ARG A 31 -19.78 -10.11 12.26
N VAL A 32 -20.11 -9.57 11.09
CA VAL A 32 -20.66 -10.36 9.97
C VAL A 32 -19.78 -10.41 8.72
N GLY A 33 -18.80 -9.51 8.60
CA GLY A 33 -18.08 -9.26 7.36
C GLY A 33 -18.88 -8.34 6.42
N LYS A 34 -18.18 -7.44 5.71
CA LYS A 34 -18.80 -6.43 4.81
C LYS A 34 -19.82 -7.04 3.85
N HIS A 35 -19.56 -8.25 3.33
CA HIS A 35 -20.44 -8.92 2.37
C HIS A 35 -21.81 -9.30 2.95
N PHE A 36 -21.90 -9.53 4.27
CA PHE A 36 -23.08 -10.06 4.95
C PHE A 36 -23.81 -9.03 5.81
N VAL A 37 -23.45 -7.75 5.69
CA VAL A 37 -24.16 -6.66 6.36
C VAL A 37 -25.61 -6.63 5.86
N LYS A 38 -26.55 -6.61 6.80
CA LYS A 38 -27.98 -6.65 6.50
C LYS A 38 -28.43 -5.41 5.71
N LYS A 39 -29.33 -5.63 4.74
CA LYS A 39 -29.86 -4.58 3.86
C LYS A 39 -30.47 -3.41 4.63
N GLU A 40 -31.11 -3.66 5.77
CA GLU A 40 -31.70 -2.60 6.58
C GLU A 40 -30.65 -1.60 7.09
N LEU A 41 -29.47 -2.08 7.49
CA LEU A 41 -28.37 -1.20 7.91
C LEU A 41 -27.78 -0.46 6.70
N LEU A 42 -27.59 -1.13 5.57
CA LEU A 42 -27.06 -0.50 4.36
C LEU A 42 -27.95 0.66 3.89
N VAL A 43 -29.28 0.49 3.93
CA VAL A 43 -30.24 1.57 3.62
C VAL A 43 -30.08 2.76 4.57
N GLN A 44 -29.89 2.52 5.87
CA GLN A 44 -29.70 3.61 6.84
C GLN A 44 -28.38 4.35 6.64
N LEU A 45 -27.30 3.62 6.32
CA LEU A 45 -26.00 4.21 6.01
C LEU A 45 -26.05 5.03 4.71
N ASP A 46 -26.77 4.56 3.69
CA ASP A 46 -26.98 5.31 2.45
C ASP A 46 -27.80 6.60 2.67
N GLN A 47 -28.84 6.53 3.49
CA GLN A 47 -29.59 7.71 3.94
C GLN A 47 -28.73 8.69 4.74
N ALA A 48 -27.85 8.17 5.61
CA ALA A 48 -26.89 8.97 6.35
C ALA A 48 -25.90 9.66 5.39
N ARG A 49 -25.36 8.93 4.41
CA ARG A 49 -24.45 9.44 3.37
C ARG A 49 -25.06 10.61 2.60
N ALA A 50 -26.34 10.51 2.22
CA ALA A 50 -27.05 11.59 1.51
C ALA A 50 -27.17 12.90 2.31
N ARG A 51 -26.96 12.88 3.63
CA ARG A 51 -26.98 14.06 4.50
C ARG A 51 -25.60 14.68 4.71
N VAL A 52 -24.52 13.98 4.36
CA VAL A 52 -23.15 14.45 4.56
C VAL A 52 -22.79 15.47 3.49
N ASN A 53 -22.46 16.69 3.91
CA ASN A 53 -21.92 17.72 3.03
C ASN A 53 -20.41 17.82 3.23
N ALA A 54 -19.62 17.24 2.32
CA ALA A 54 -18.16 17.03 2.42
C ALA A 54 -17.30 18.31 2.30
N ARG A 55 -17.72 19.40 2.97
CA ARG A 55 -17.01 20.70 2.99
C ARG A 55 -15.97 20.81 4.10
N THR A 56 -16.20 20.16 5.24
CA THR A 56 -15.27 20.13 6.37
C THR A 56 -14.45 18.85 6.37
N THR A 57 -13.31 18.84 7.07
CA THR A 57 -12.47 17.63 7.19
C THR A 57 -13.23 16.45 7.83
N PRO A 58 -13.94 16.61 8.96
CA PRO A 58 -14.76 15.53 9.52
C PRO A 58 -15.85 15.01 8.56
N ALA A 59 -16.46 15.90 7.76
CA ALA A 59 -17.45 15.51 6.77
C ALA A 59 -16.83 14.71 5.60
N ARG A 60 -15.62 15.07 5.16
CA ARG A 60 -14.87 14.32 4.15
C ARG A 60 -14.47 12.92 4.65
N GLU A 61 -14.00 12.82 5.90
CA GLU A 61 -13.72 11.53 6.54
C GLU A 61 -14.96 10.63 6.58
N LEU A 62 -16.10 11.19 7.01
CA LEU A 62 -17.35 10.45 7.05
C LEU A 62 -17.81 10.01 5.66
N SER A 63 -17.74 10.90 4.67
CA SER A 63 -18.09 10.57 3.28
C SER A 63 -17.22 9.43 2.76
N ALA A 64 -15.90 9.52 2.93
CA ALA A 64 -14.97 8.49 2.49
C ALA A 64 -15.23 7.15 3.22
N PHE A 65 -15.58 7.19 4.51
CA PHE A 65 -15.91 5.99 5.28
C PHE A 65 -17.19 5.34 4.75
N LEU A 66 -18.24 6.13 4.51
CA LEU A 66 -19.51 5.62 3.99
C LEU A 66 -19.37 5.09 2.57
N ASP A 67 -18.57 5.73 1.71
CA ASP A 67 -18.28 5.23 0.36
C ASP A 67 -17.53 3.89 0.38
N VAL A 68 -16.61 3.70 1.32
CA VAL A 68 -15.93 2.42 1.53
C VAL A 68 -16.88 1.37 2.13
N ALA A 69 -17.75 1.75 3.07
CA ALA A 69 -18.67 0.84 3.72
C ALA A 69 -19.80 0.37 2.78
N LEU A 70 -20.22 1.22 1.85
CA LEU A 70 -21.31 1.00 0.90
C LEU A 70 -20.83 0.57 -0.50
N ASP A 71 -19.53 0.32 -0.69
CA ASP A 71 -18.94 -0.02 -1.99
C ASP A 71 -19.65 -1.20 -2.70
N LYS A 72 -19.97 -2.28 -1.96
CA LYS A 72 -20.71 -3.44 -2.48
C LYS A 72 -22.19 -3.12 -2.71
N TRP A 73 -22.79 -2.29 -1.85
CA TRP A 73 -24.16 -1.81 -2.02
C TRP A 73 -24.33 -1.02 -3.33
N ASP A 74 -23.35 -0.19 -3.66
CA ASP A 74 -23.33 0.64 -4.87
C ASP A 74 -22.86 -0.09 -6.13
N ALA A 75 -22.48 -1.37 -6.04
CA ALA A 75 -21.77 -2.10 -7.09
C ALA A 75 -20.48 -1.38 -7.58
N ARG A 76 -19.79 -0.70 -6.67
CA ARG A 76 -18.51 0.01 -6.89
C ARG A 76 -17.32 -0.64 -6.18
N TYR A 77 -17.52 -1.83 -5.61
CA TYR A 77 -16.49 -2.58 -4.90
C TYR A 77 -15.28 -2.88 -5.79
N ASP A 78 -14.12 -2.38 -5.37
CA ASP A 78 -12.85 -2.57 -6.06
C ASP A 78 -11.69 -2.75 -5.05
N TYR A 79 -10.47 -2.83 -5.55
CA TYR A 79 -9.27 -2.93 -4.71
C TYR A 79 -9.07 -1.74 -3.77
N ARG A 80 -9.40 -0.52 -4.19
CA ARG A 80 -9.18 0.71 -3.41
C ARG A 80 -10.16 0.76 -2.24
N SER A 81 -11.43 0.40 -2.47
CA SER A 81 -12.46 0.34 -1.44
C SER A 81 -12.29 -0.88 -0.54
N TYR A 82 -11.85 -2.03 -1.07
CA TYR A 82 -11.53 -3.22 -0.28
C TYR A 82 -10.45 -2.94 0.77
N LEU A 83 -9.39 -2.22 0.37
CA LEU A 83 -8.32 -1.82 1.28
C LEU A 83 -8.59 -0.51 2.01
N ALA A 84 -9.76 0.09 1.83
CA ALA A 84 -10.14 1.37 2.43
C ALA A 84 -9.07 2.47 2.27
N LEU A 85 -8.38 2.50 1.13
CA LEU A 85 -7.25 3.41 0.89
C LEU A 85 -7.61 4.90 1.03
N PRO A 86 -8.82 5.38 0.66
CA PRO A 86 -9.20 6.78 0.88
C PRO A 86 -9.21 7.23 2.35
N LEU A 87 -9.26 6.29 3.30
CA LEU A 87 -9.22 6.57 4.74
C LEU A 87 -7.80 6.65 5.29
N LEU A 88 -6.81 6.18 4.54
CA LEU A 88 -5.41 6.17 4.98
C LEU A 88 -4.65 7.39 4.44
N PRO A 89 -3.74 7.98 5.24
CA PRO A 89 -2.93 9.12 4.81
C PRO A 89 -1.77 8.66 3.91
N LEU A 90 -2.08 8.12 2.73
CA LEU A 90 -1.08 7.66 1.78
C LEU A 90 -0.29 8.86 1.19
N PRO A 91 1.06 8.76 1.07
CA PRO A 91 1.88 9.82 0.50
C PRO A 91 1.43 10.24 -0.91
N GLY A 92 1.37 11.55 -1.18
CA GLY A 92 1.05 12.08 -2.50
C GLY A 92 -0.38 11.83 -2.99
N HIS A 93 -1.26 11.32 -2.12
CA HIS A 93 -2.70 11.22 -2.34
C HIS A 93 -3.32 12.51 -1.79
N ALA A 94 -3.30 13.58 -2.58
CA ALA A 94 -4.16 14.72 -2.29
C ALA A 94 -5.63 14.22 -2.28
N PRO A 95 -6.48 14.67 -1.34
CA PRO A 95 -7.91 14.43 -1.46
C PRO A 95 -8.35 14.92 -2.83
N GLU A 96 -9.25 14.18 -3.49
CA GLU A 96 -9.73 14.51 -4.84
C GLU A 96 -10.47 15.86 -4.85
N SER A 97 -9.70 16.94 -4.83
CA SER A 97 -10.17 18.29 -5.05
C SER A 97 -10.13 18.50 -6.56
N GLY A 98 -11.24 18.98 -7.12
CA GLY A 98 -11.39 19.23 -8.55
C GLY A 98 -10.30 20.16 -9.11
N PRO A 99 -10.31 20.49 -10.41
CA PRO A 99 -9.23 21.23 -11.07
C PRO A 99 -8.83 22.57 -10.40
N ALA A 100 -9.72 23.18 -9.61
CA ALA A 100 -9.45 24.39 -8.84
C ALA A 100 -8.70 24.16 -7.49
N GLY A 101 -8.70 22.95 -6.93
CA GLY A 101 -8.04 22.62 -5.66
C GLY A 101 -6.53 22.41 -5.78
N ARG A 102 -6.04 22.06 -6.98
CA ARG A 102 -4.63 21.75 -7.24
C ARG A 102 -3.68 22.95 -7.04
N MET A 103 -4.17 24.19 -7.17
CA MET A 103 -3.36 25.40 -6.98
C MET A 103 -3.23 25.84 -5.52
N ALA A 104 -4.20 25.51 -4.65
CA ALA A 104 -4.16 25.90 -3.24
C ALA A 104 -3.30 24.94 -2.39
N GLU A 105 -3.19 23.67 -2.79
CA GLU A 105 -2.45 22.62 -2.06
C GLU A 105 -0.91 22.69 -2.23
N GLU A 106 -0.39 23.55 -3.10
CA GLU A 106 1.06 23.71 -3.27
C GLU A 106 1.74 24.53 -2.19
N VAL A 107 0.99 25.37 -1.46
CA VAL A 107 1.54 26.32 -0.49
C VAL A 107 1.79 25.67 0.89
N ASP A 108 1.10 24.56 1.19
CA ASP A 108 1.16 23.88 2.50
C ASP A 108 1.70 22.43 2.40
N ARG A 109 2.32 22.09 1.27
CA ARG A 109 2.85 20.74 1.05
C ARG A 109 4.05 20.52 1.98
N PRO A 110 4.05 19.46 2.82
CA PRO A 110 5.17 19.20 3.70
C PRO A 110 6.48 19.12 2.92
N GLY A 111 7.57 19.64 3.50
CA GLY A 111 8.89 19.53 2.88
C GLY A 111 9.26 18.06 2.61
N PRO A 112 10.21 17.77 1.71
CA PRO A 112 10.55 16.40 1.29
C PRO A 112 10.90 15.43 2.43
N GLY A 113 11.29 15.95 3.60
CA GLY A 113 11.60 15.16 4.80
C GLY A 113 10.37 14.72 5.60
N ASP A 114 9.28 15.47 5.55
CA ASP A 114 8.10 15.21 6.37
C ASP A 114 7.24 14.09 5.75
N GLY A 115 7.05 14.09 4.42
CA GLY A 115 6.38 12.99 3.71
C GLY A 115 7.06 11.62 3.87
N ARG A 116 8.41 11.59 3.88
CA ARG A 116 9.17 10.35 4.15
C ARG A 116 8.92 9.81 5.55
N ARG A 117 8.92 10.69 6.55
CA ARG A 117 8.68 10.34 7.96
C ARG A 117 7.26 9.82 8.16
N GLU A 118 6.27 10.50 7.57
CA GLU A 118 4.87 10.12 7.65
C GLU A 118 4.58 8.75 7.03
N ARG A 119 5.17 8.47 5.86
CA ARG A 119 5.11 7.14 5.24
C ARG A 119 5.68 6.06 6.15
N ASP A 120 6.87 6.28 6.71
CA ASP A 120 7.53 5.28 7.56
C ASP A 120 6.76 5.05 8.86
N ARG A 121 6.17 6.11 9.44
CA ARG A 121 5.23 6.00 10.58
C ARG A 121 4.02 5.16 10.20
N LEU A 122 3.36 5.46 9.08
CA LEU A 122 2.18 4.70 8.63
C LEU A 122 2.51 3.22 8.38
N LEU A 123 3.67 2.91 7.79
CA LEU A 123 4.09 1.52 7.60
C LEU A 123 4.30 0.80 8.94
N VAL A 124 4.93 1.46 9.92
CA VAL A 124 5.07 0.92 11.28
C VAL A 124 3.72 0.71 11.92
N ASP A 125 2.81 1.68 11.81
CA ASP A 125 1.45 1.59 12.35
C ASP A 125 0.68 0.39 11.79
N LEU A 126 0.68 0.21 10.47
CA LEU A 126 -0.03 -0.89 9.80
C LEU A 126 0.51 -2.27 10.21
N VAL A 127 1.83 -2.41 10.32
CA VAL A 127 2.47 -3.66 10.74
C VAL A 127 2.23 -3.92 12.23
N ALA A 128 2.38 -2.89 13.07
CA ALA A 128 2.15 -2.98 14.51
C ALA A 128 0.68 -3.33 14.83
N ASP A 129 -0.26 -2.75 14.09
CA ASP A 129 -1.69 -3.04 14.20
C ASP A 129 -2.01 -4.50 13.82
N ALA A 130 -1.43 -5.01 12.74
CA ALA A 130 -1.56 -6.43 12.38
C ALA A 130 -1.05 -7.37 13.48
N LEU A 131 0.09 -7.04 14.10
CA LEU A 131 0.64 -7.85 15.19
C LEU A 131 -0.18 -7.73 16.48
N ALA A 132 -0.72 -6.55 16.80
CA ALA A 132 -1.61 -6.37 17.94
C ALA A 132 -2.88 -7.21 17.81
N PHE A 133 -3.45 -7.27 16.60
CA PHE A 133 -4.56 -8.16 16.28
C PHE A 133 -4.20 -9.64 16.50
N GLU A 134 -3.06 -10.11 15.98
CA GLU A 134 -2.61 -11.49 16.18
C GLU A 134 -2.49 -11.86 17.66
N LEU A 135 -1.90 -10.96 18.46
CA LEU A 135 -1.72 -11.19 19.90
C LEU A 135 -3.06 -11.20 20.64
N ALA A 136 -3.93 -10.24 20.38
CA ALA A 136 -5.24 -10.15 21.02
C ALA A 136 -6.14 -11.35 20.66
N ALA A 137 -6.09 -11.81 19.40
CA ALA A 137 -6.81 -13.01 18.97
C ALA A 137 -6.23 -14.29 19.59
N SER A 138 -4.91 -14.36 19.82
CA SER A 138 -4.25 -15.54 20.41
C SER A 138 -4.58 -15.76 21.89
N THR A 139 -5.03 -14.71 22.59
CA THR A 139 -5.44 -14.75 24.00
C THR A 139 -6.96 -14.69 24.17
N ASP A 140 -7.72 -14.80 23.07
CA ASP A 140 -9.18 -14.64 23.03
C ASP A 140 -9.67 -13.31 23.65
N ALA A 141 -8.84 -12.27 23.64
CA ALA A 141 -9.19 -10.94 24.14
C ALA A 141 -10.14 -10.17 23.20
N ILE A 142 -10.27 -10.63 21.95
CA ILE A 142 -11.16 -10.07 20.93
C ILE A 142 -11.95 -11.18 20.22
N ASP A 143 -13.15 -10.85 19.75
CA ASP A 143 -14.03 -11.74 18.96
C ASP A 143 -14.03 -11.36 17.46
N LEU A 144 -13.09 -10.53 17.04
CA LEU A 144 -12.91 -10.15 15.64
C LEU A 144 -12.32 -11.32 14.84
N LEU A 145 -12.92 -11.61 13.67
CA LEU A 145 -12.51 -12.65 12.72
C LEU A 145 -12.20 -14.01 13.38
N PRO A 146 -13.19 -14.66 14.01
CA PRO A 146 -12.99 -15.86 14.82
C PRO A 146 -12.65 -17.12 14.02
N GLU A 147 -12.88 -17.15 12.70
CA GLU A 147 -12.66 -18.35 11.90
C GLU A 147 -11.17 -18.56 11.58
N GLN A 148 -10.74 -19.83 11.60
CA GLN A 148 -9.43 -20.28 11.14
C GLN A 148 -8.23 -19.64 11.88
N ARG A 149 -8.41 -19.24 13.14
CA ARG A 149 -7.35 -18.68 13.99
C ARG A 149 -6.09 -19.57 14.01
N PRO A 150 -4.89 -18.98 13.85
CA PRO A 150 -3.64 -19.71 13.86
C PRO A 150 -3.27 -20.18 15.28
N GLY A 151 -2.54 -21.30 15.36
CA GLY A 151 -1.95 -21.74 16.63
C GLY A 151 -0.77 -20.86 17.08
N PRO A 152 -0.34 -20.97 18.36
CA PRO A 152 0.64 -20.08 18.98
C PRO A 152 2.00 -20.06 18.27
N ALA A 153 2.45 -21.18 17.69
CA ALA A 153 3.69 -21.24 16.94
C ALA A 153 3.66 -20.36 15.66
N LEU A 154 2.50 -20.29 14.99
CA LEU A 154 2.32 -19.45 13.81
C LEU A 154 2.20 -17.97 14.21
N VAL A 155 1.53 -17.66 15.32
CA VAL A 155 1.49 -16.31 15.91
C VAL A 155 2.90 -15.81 16.24
N ALA A 156 3.71 -16.59 16.95
CA ALA A 156 5.10 -16.22 17.27
C ALA A 156 5.94 -16.01 16.00
N LYS A 157 5.74 -16.84 14.98
CA LYS A 157 6.39 -16.66 13.67
C LYS A 157 5.96 -15.35 13.00
N ARG A 158 4.67 -15.00 13.02
CA ARG A 158 4.13 -13.75 12.49
C ARG A 158 4.69 -12.55 13.22
N CYS A 159 4.74 -12.59 14.56
CA CYS A 159 5.35 -11.55 15.39
C CYS A 159 6.80 -11.25 14.97
N ARG A 160 7.64 -12.30 14.88
CA ARG A 160 9.04 -12.16 14.43
C ARG A 160 9.14 -11.54 13.04
N LEU A 161 8.32 -12.01 12.10
CA LEU A 161 8.36 -11.54 10.70
C LEU A 161 7.80 -10.11 10.55
N GLY A 162 6.80 -9.74 11.34
CA GLY A 162 6.25 -8.39 11.38
C GLY A 162 7.24 -7.39 11.94
N VAL A 163 7.90 -7.68 13.08
CA VAL A 163 8.97 -6.81 13.59
C VAL A 163 10.08 -6.64 12.57
N ARG A 164 10.47 -7.72 11.88
CA ARG A 164 11.41 -7.64 10.76
C ARG A 164 10.89 -6.77 9.61
N ALA A 165 9.60 -6.81 9.29
CA ALA A 165 8.99 -6.00 8.24
C ALA A 165 8.97 -4.49 8.58
N ALA A 166 8.86 -4.13 9.85
CA ALA A 166 8.92 -2.74 10.32
C ALA A 166 10.37 -2.20 10.42
N SER A 167 11.37 -3.07 10.54
CA SER A 167 12.76 -2.71 10.86
C SER A 167 13.36 -1.59 9.99
N SER A 168 13.21 -1.68 8.66
CA SER A 168 13.79 -0.66 7.77
C SER A 168 13.12 0.71 7.92
N ALA A 169 11.81 0.76 8.22
CA ALA A 169 11.12 2.01 8.51
C ALA A 169 11.55 2.58 9.87
N LEU A 170 11.68 1.74 10.90
CA LEU A 170 12.21 2.16 12.20
C LEU A 170 13.61 2.78 12.09
N THR A 171 14.50 2.16 11.30
CA THR A 171 15.84 2.72 11.07
C THR A 171 15.76 4.11 10.43
N ARG A 172 14.91 4.31 9.42
CA ARG A 172 14.74 5.62 8.77
C ARG A 172 14.08 6.67 9.67
N LEU A 173 13.29 6.24 10.65
CA LEU A 173 12.72 7.11 11.69
C LEU A 173 13.72 7.48 12.79
N GLY A 174 14.93 6.93 12.77
CA GLY A 174 15.92 7.09 13.84
C GLY A 174 15.59 6.27 15.10
N LEU A 175 14.78 5.23 14.95
CA LEU A 175 14.30 4.34 16.02
C LEU A 175 14.91 2.93 15.91
N ALA A 176 16.06 2.80 15.24
CA ALA A 176 16.80 1.55 15.19
C ALA A 176 17.17 1.13 16.62
N GLY A 177 16.85 -0.11 16.99
CA GLY A 177 17.09 -0.63 18.35
C GLY A 177 16.07 -0.17 19.40
N ALA A 178 14.98 0.50 19.03
CA ALA A 178 13.89 0.79 19.97
C ALA A 178 13.11 -0.48 20.41
N VAL A 179 13.15 -1.54 19.59
CA VAL A 179 12.67 -2.88 19.93
C VAL A 179 13.90 -3.76 20.11
N THR A 180 14.14 -4.20 21.35
CA THR A 180 15.37 -4.93 21.75
C THR A 180 15.07 -6.36 22.21
N GLU A 181 13.80 -6.67 22.40
CA GLU A 181 13.32 -7.94 22.90
C GLU A 181 13.68 -9.09 21.96
N GLN A 182 14.23 -10.16 22.51
CA GLN A 182 14.60 -11.35 21.74
C GLN A 182 13.41 -12.29 21.50
N ASP A 183 12.47 -12.33 22.45
CA ASP A 183 11.24 -13.08 22.30
C ASP A 183 10.33 -12.40 21.25
N PRO A 184 9.84 -13.12 20.22
CA PRO A 184 9.01 -12.54 19.18
C PRO A 184 7.75 -11.85 19.67
N VAL A 185 7.06 -12.40 20.68
CA VAL A 185 5.82 -11.85 21.21
C VAL A 185 6.11 -10.57 21.97
N ALA A 186 7.11 -10.57 22.85
CA ALA A 186 7.55 -9.38 23.56
C ALA A 186 7.99 -8.26 22.60
N ALA A 187 8.72 -8.60 21.54
CA ALA A 187 9.13 -7.64 20.51
C ALA A 187 7.93 -7.03 19.75
N ALA A 188 6.91 -7.84 19.46
CA ALA A 188 5.68 -7.34 18.84
C ALA A 188 4.90 -6.40 19.77
N VAL A 189 4.82 -6.71 21.06
CA VAL A 189 4.22 -5.82 22.07
C VAL A 189 4.98 -4.50 22.17
N ALA A 190 6.32 -4.55 22.17
CA ALA A 190 7.16 -3.35 22.19
C ALA A 190 6.98 -2.50 20.93
N LEU A 191 6.92 -3.12 19.75
CA LEU A 191 6.62 -2.44 18.49
C LEU A 191 5.24 -1.76 18.54
N HIS A 192 4.21 -2.46 19.04
CA HIS A 192 2.87 -1.88 19.18
C HIS A 192 2.88 -0.68 20.13
N ARG A 193 3.52 -0.80 21.29
CA ARG A 193 3.67 0.31 22.24
C ARG A 193 4.36 1.51 21.59
N LEU A 194 5.43 1.28 20.83
CA LEU A 194 6.14 2.34 20.11
C LEU A 194 5.23 3.02 19.08
N ALA A 195 4.43 2.26 18.34
CA ALA A 195 3.54 2.78 17.30
C ALA A 195 2.37 3.61 17.86
N VAL A 196 1.82 3.23 19.02
CA VAL A 196 0.74 4.00 19.67
C VAL A 196 1.24 5.23 20.43
N THR A 197 2.52 5.25 20.82
CA THR A 197 3.10 6.37 21.58
C THR A 197 3.18 7.62 20.71
N GLY A 198 2.43 8.66 21.08
CA GLY A 198 2.38 9.92 20.34
C GLY A 198 1.59 9.85 19.03
N ARG A 199 0.80 8.79 18.83
CA ARG A 199 -0.13 8.70 17.71
C ARG A 199 -1.28 9.68 17.88
N ASP A 200 -1.53 10.50 16.87
CA ASP A 200 -2.66 11.44 16.90
C ASP A 200 -4.02 10.70 16.77
N PRO A 201 -5.12 11.29 17.28
CA PRO A 201 -6.44 10.66 17.23
C PRO A 201 -7.00 10.42 15.81
N ALA A 202 -6.61 11.25 14.83
CA ALA A 202 -7.09 11.11 13.46
C ALA A 202 -6.49 9.86 12.78
N ARG A 203 -5.21 9.61 13.04
CA ARG A 203 -4.48 8.41 12.60
C ARG A 203 -5.00 7.15 13.26
N GLU A 204 -5.25 7.17 14.57
CA GLU A 204 -5.90 6.06 15.28
C GLU A 204 -7.26 5.71 14.65
N ARG A 205 -8.07 6.74 14.40
CA ARG A 205 -9.35 6.58 13.70
C ARG A 205 -9.17 6.00 12.30
N ALA A 206 -8.25 6.55 11.49
CA ALA A 206 -7.98 6.06 10.14
C ALA A 206 -7.59 4.57 10.12
N LEU A 207 -6.77 4.12 11.07
CA LEU A 207 -6.41 2.70 11.20
C LEU A 207 -7.64 1.85 11.52
N GLY A 208 -8.45 2.25 12.50
CA GLY A 208 -9.66 1.52 12.88
C GLY A 208 -10.69 1.45 11.74
N LEU A 209 -10.96 2.58 11.08
CA LEU A 209 -11.96 2.67 10.00
C LEU A 209 -11.51 1.99 8.71
N SER A 210 -10.20 1.85 8.48
CA SER A 210 -9.65 1.20 7.28
C SER A 210 -9.61 -0.33 7.35
N MET A 211 -10.13 -0.93 8.43
CA MET A 211 -10.24 -2.37 8.58
C MET A 211 -11.70 -2.79 8.44
N LEU A 212 -12.14 -3.05 7.22
CA LEU A 212 -13.49 -3.55 6.92
C LEU A 212 -13.44 -4.86 6.10
N PRO A 213 -13.04 -5.98 6.73
CA PRO A 213 -12.95 -7.30 6.08
C PRO A 213 -14.27 -7.68 5.40
N VAL A 214 -14.20 -8.36 4.26
CA VAL A 214 -15.42 -8.83 3.57
C VAL A 214 -16.04 -10.04 4.25
N TYR A 215 -15.24 -10.80 5.00
CA TYR A 215 -15.68 -11.99 5.72
C TYR A 215 -15.07 -12.05 7.13
N VAL A 216 -15.33 -13.16 7.84
CA VAL A 216 -14.95 -13.36 9.25
C VAL A 216 -13.71 -14.27 9.44
N SER A 217 -12.89 -14.41 8.39
CA SER A 217 -11.68 -15.23 8.40
C SER A 217 -10.47 -14.49 8.97
N HIS A 218 -9.78 -15.06 9.97
CA HIS A 218 -8.68 -14.44 10.72
C HIS A 218 -7.61 -13.80 9.83
N ASP A 219 -7.17 -14.52 8.80
CA ASP A 219 -6.05 -14.09 7.96
C ASP A 219 -6.40 -12.94 7.01
N GLU A 220 -7.67 -12.59 6.87
CA GLU A 220 -8.07 -11.44 6.08
C GLU A 220 -7.50 -10.13 6.66
N TYR A 221 -7.38 -10.03 7.99
CA TYR A 221 -6.77 -8.88 8.65
C TYR A 221 -5.32 -8.67 8.19
N LEU A 222 -4.52 -9.74 8.26
CA LEU A 222 -3.13 -9.74 7.84
C LEU A 222 -3.01 -9.41 6.35
N PHE A 223 -3.89 -9.99 5.53
CA PHE A 223 -3.93 -9.74 4.09
C PHE A 223 -4.17 -8.26 3.78
N ILE A 224 -5.17 -7.64 4.40
CA ILE A 224 -5.49 -6.21 4.22
C ILE A 224 -4.31 -5.33 4.67
N ARG A 225 -3.78 -5.53 5.89
CA ARG A 225 -2.68 -4.69 6.41
C ARG A 225 -1.41 -4.78 5.59
N VAL A 226 -1.04 -5.97 5.11
CA VAL A 226 0.14 -6.11 4.24
C VAL A 226 -0.07 -5.40 2.90
N LEU A 227 -1.26 -5.47 2.30
CA LEU A 227 -1.53 -4.78 1.05
C LEU A 227 -1.57 -3.25 1.23
N GLN A 228 -2.16 -2.75 2.32
CA GLN A 228 -2.09 -1.33 2.70
C GLN A 228 -0.64 -0.87 2.88
N ALA A 229 0.22 -1.70 3.50
CA ALA A 229 1.64 -1.40 3.64
C ALA A 229 2.37 -1.35 2.29
N TYR A 230 2.04 -2.22 1.34
CA TYR A 230 2.56 -2.13 -0.03
C TYR A 230 2.10 -0.86 -0.77
N GLU A 231 0.84 -0.46 -0.62
CA GLU A 231 0.34 0.81 -1.17
C GLU A 231 1.11 2.01 -0.61
N CYS A 232 1.37 2.02 0.70
CA CYS A 232 2.21 3.02 1.36
C CYS A 232 3.64 3.07 0.77
N VAL A 233 4.25 1.90 0.51
CA VAL A 233 5.56 1.80 -0.14
C VAL A 233 5.53 2.34 -1.57
N PHE A 234 4.55 1.93 -2.40
CA PHE A 234 4.46 2.38 -3.80
C PHE A 234 4.19 3.88 -3.91
N ALA A 235 3.35 4.42 -3.04
CA ALA A 235 3.09 5.85 -2.94
C ALA A 235 4.39 6.62 -2.64
N GLY A 236 5.16 6.17 -1.66
CA GLY A 236 6.47 6.75 -1.34
C GLY A 236 7.49 6.64 -2.48
N VAL A 237 7.53 5.50 -3.16
CA VAL A 237 8.40 5.31 -4.33
C VAL A 237 8.00 6.29 -5.44
N ALA A 238 6.71 6.43 -5.73
CA ALA A 238 6.23 7.37 -6.75
C ALA A 238 6.65 8.82 -6.45
N GLU A 239 6.63 9.25 -5.19
CA GLU A 239 7.12 10.57 -4.79
C GLU A 239 8.62 10.75 -5.10
N GLU A 240 9.44 9.74 -4.82
CA GLU A 240 10.87 9.77 -5.15
C GLU A 240 11.14 9.77 -6.65
N LEU A 241 10.34 9.04 -7.42
CA LEU A 241 10.47 9.04 -8.88
C LEU A 241 10.08 10.41 -9.47
N ARG A 242 9.03 11.07 -8.97
CA ARG A 242 8.72 12.47 -9.34
C ARG A 242 9.87 13.40 -9.00
N GLY A 243 10.43 13.28 -7.79
CA GLY A 243 11.59 14.07 -7.38
C GLY A 243 12.84 13.78 -8.22
N THR A 244 13.01 12.56 -8.72
CA THR A 244 14.09 12.17 -9.64
C THR A 244 13.94 12.87 -10.98
N ILE A 245 12.73 12.88 -11.55
CA ILE A 245 12.42 13.60 -12.80
C ILE A 245 12.77 15.08 -12.66
N VAL A 246 12.26 15.75 -11.62
CA VAL A 246 12.55 17.16 -11.35
C VAL A 246 14.05 17.41 -11.19
N ALA A 247 14.77 16.52 -10.52
CA ALA A 247 16.22 16.65 -10.35
C ALA A 247 16.98 16.52 -11.68
N LEU A 248 16.59 15.59 -12.56
CA LEU A 248 17.18 15.44 -13.89
C LEU A 248 16.88 16.66 -14.77
N ASP A 249 15.63 17.10 -14.81
CA ASP A 249 15.19 18.26 -15.61
C ASP A 249 15.87 19.56 -15.17
N THR A 250 16.24 19.67 -13.90
CA THR A 250 16.96 20.84 -13.34
C THR A 250 18.48 20.68 -13.31
N GLY A 251 19.04 19.67 -13.99
CA GLY A 251 20.50 19.48 -14.09
C GLY A 251 21.18 19.12 -12.76
N ARG A 252 20.47 18.41 -11.87
CA ARG A 252 20.95 17.98 -10.55
C ARG A 252 21.05 16.45 -10.48
N PRO A 253 22.06 15.85 -11.13
CA PRO A 253 22.16 14.40 -11.28
C PRO A 253 22.44 13.65 -9.97
N ARG A 254 23.24 14.22 -9.05
CA ARG A 254 23.50 13.60 -7.75
C ARG A 254 22.25 13.50 -6.87
N PRO A 255 21.44 14.58 -6.72
CA PRO A 255 20.12 14.46 -6.11
C PRO A 255 19.20 13.43 -6.78
N ALA A 256 19.20 13.34 -8.12
CA ALA A 256 18.42 12.33 -8.84
C ALA A 256 18.86 10.90 -8.46
N ALA A 257 20.17 10.65 -8.46
CA ALA A 257 20.74 9.37 -8.04
C ALA A 257 20.39 9.02 -6.57
N GLY A 258 20.47 9.99 -5.66
CA GLY A 258 20.10 9.79 -4.25
C GLY A 258 18.63 9.42 -4.05
N ARG A 259 17.72 10.00 -4.84
CA ARG A 259 16.28 9.65 -4.82
C ARG A 259 16.02 8.26 -5.37
N LEU A 260 16.67 7.86 -6.47
CA LEU A 260 16.60 6.50 -7.00
C LEU A 260 17.14 5.47 -5.99
N ALA A 261 18.26 5.77 -5.32
CA ALA A 261 18.82 4.92 -4.28
C ALA A 261 17.82 4.71 -3.12
N TYR A 262 17.18 5.78 -2.66
CA TYR A 262 16.16 5.71 -1.62
C TYR A 262 14.91 4.95 -2.08
N ALA A 263 14.41 5.19 -3.29
CA ALA A 263 13.30 4.44 -3.88
C ALA A 263 13.59 2.92 -3.94
N ARG A 264 14.82 2.54 -4.30
CA ARG A 264 15.29 1.14 -4.30
C ARG A 264 15.28 0.56 -2.89
N GLU A 265 15.71 1.31 -1.88
CA GLU A 265 15.68 0.88 -0.48
C GLU A 265 14.25 0.62 0.02
N LEU A 266 13.28 1.45 -0.38
CA LEU A 266 11.87 1.24 -0.03
C LEU A 266 11.34 -0.10 -0.59
N ILE A 267 11.52 -0.35 -1.89
CA ILE A 267 11.07 -1.58 -2.54
C ILE A 267 11.81 -2.81 -1.98
N SER A 268 13.12 -2.70 -1.77
CA SER A 268 13.94 -3.82 -1.29
C SER A 268 13.61 -4.17 0.16
N GLY A 269 13.45 -3.17 1.03
CA GLY A 269 13.05 -3.35 2.42
C GLY A 269 11.66 -3.96 2.57
N ALA A 270 10.74 -3.64 1.65
CA ALA A 270 9.40 -4.21 1.61
C ALA A 270 9.36 -5.72 1.29
N GLY A 271 10.49 -6.37 0.98
CA GLY A 271 10.55 -7.83 0.80
C GLY A 271 10.17 -8.63 2.06
N ALA A 272 10.37 -8.05 3.26
CA ALA A 272 9.97 -8.68 4.51
C ALA A 272 8.44 -8.79 4.67
N LEU A 273 7.65 -7.90 4.03
CA LEU A 273 6.18 -8.00 4.00
C LEU A 273 5.72 -9.26 3.26
N PHE A 274 6.41 -9.69 2.19
CA PHE A 274 6.12 -10.97 1.55
C PHE A 274 6.41 -12.15 2.47
N SER A 275 7.45 -12.07 3.31
CA SER A 275 7.75 -13.13 4.27
C SER A 275 6.64 -13.27 5.30
N LEU A 276 6.11 -12.15 5.78
CA LEU A 276 4.96 -12.12 6.69
C LEU A 276 3.69 -12.65 5.99
N LEU A 277 3.33 -12.12 4.82
CA LEU A 277 2.17 -12.56 4.05
C LEU A 277 2.24 -14.04 3.65
N ALA A 278 3.46 -14.56 3.45
CA ALA A 278 3.70 -15.96 3.16
C ALA A 278 3.29 -16.91 4.30
N THR A 279 2.99 -16.39 5.49
CA THR A 279 2.42 -17.14 6.62
C THR A 279 0.90 -17.23 6.61
N MET A 280 0.22 -16.54 5.69
CA MET A 280 -1.21 -16.70 5.47
C MET A 280 -1.53 -18.15 5.11
N GLN A 281 -2.53 -18.71 5.79
CA GLN A 281 -3.06 -20.03 5.59
C GLN A 281 -3.80 -20.07 4.24
N PRO A 282 -3.41 -20.96 3.29
CA PRO A 282 -4.07 -21.05 1.99
C PRO A 282 -5.58 -21.36 2.10
N ALA A 283 -6.00 -22.06 3.15
CA ALA A 283 -7.42 -22.32 3.41
C ALA A 283 -8.20 -21.04 3.72
N ALA A 284 -7.64 -20.17 4.57
CA ALA A 284 -8.25 -18.89 4.90
C ALA A 284 -8.36 -17.98 3.68
N PHE A 285 -7.28 -17.88 2.89
CA PHE A 285 -7.29 -17.14 1.64
C PHE A 285 -8.37 -17.63 0.67
N ARG A 286 -8.57 -18.95 0.53
CA ARG A 286 -9.65 -19.48 -0.31
C ARG A 286 -11.02 -19.07 0.20
N THR A 287 -11.24 -19.15 1.52
CA THR A 287 -12.52 -18.80 2.16
C THR A 287 -12.92 -17.35 1.88
N PHE A 288 -12.11 -16.37 2.29
CA PHE A 288 -12.53 -14.97 2.12
C PHE A 288 -12.46 -14.48 0.67
N ARG A 289 -11.64 -15.13 -0.18
CA ARG A 289 -11.54 -14.76 -1.61
C ARG A 289 -12.84 -14.97 -2.37
N GLU A 290 -13.73 -15.85 -1.91
CA GLU A 290 -15.07 -16.00 -2.49
C GLU A 290 -15.87 -14.69 -2.47
N TYR A 291 -15.57 -13.78 -1.53
CA TYR A 291 -16.27 -12.52 -1.35
C TYR A 291 -15.51 -11.29 -1.86
N THR A 292 -14.32 -11.47 -2.45
CA THR A 292 -13.49 -10.38 -2.98
C THR A 292 -13.58 -10.20 -4.49
N GLU A 293 -14.55 -10.83 -5.16
CA GLU A 293 -14.83 -10.59 -6.58
C GLU A 293 -14.99 -9.09 -6.87
N GLY A 294 -14.34 -8.61 -7.94
CA GLY A 294 -14.26 -7.18 -8.29
C GLY A 294 -13.03 -6.45 -7.73
N ALA A 295 -12.41 -6.95 -6.65
CA ALA A 295 -11.19 -6.38 -6.07
C ALA A 295 -9.94 -7.20 -6.43
N SER A 296 -8.96 -6.55 -7.06
CA SER A 296 -7.70 -7.20 -7.46
C SER A 296 -6.52 -6.25 -7.39
N ALA A 297 -5.36 -6.76 -6.96
CA ALA A 297 -4.11 -5.98 -6.94
C ALA A 297 -3.73 -5.41 -8.32
N ILE A 298 -4.27 -5.96 -9.42
CA ILE A 298 -4.13 -5.37 -10.75
C ILE A 298 -4.70 -3.94 -10.83
N GLN A 299 -5.54 -3.53 -9.88
CA GLN A 299 -6.18 -2.20 -9.73
C GLN A 299 -5.40 -1.26 -8.79
N SER A 300 -4.28 -1.68 -8.18
CA SER A 300 -3.36 -0.83 -7.40
C SER A 300 -2.92 0.47 -8.11
N ARG A 301 -3.51 1.60 -7.72
CA ARG A 301 -3.21 2.92 -8.32
C ARG A 301 -1.76 3.34 -8.12
N SER A 302 -1.25 3.23 -6.90
CA SER A 302 0.10 3.65 -6.54
C SER A 302 1.15 2.90 -7.35
N TYR A 303 0.93 1.60 -7.61
CA TYR A 303 1.79 0.81 -8.47
C TYR A 303 1.80 1.31 -9.92
N LYS A 304 0.64 1.68 -10.49
CA LYS A 304 0.59 2.19 -11.87
C LYS A 304 1.24 3.56 -12.00
N ILE A 305 1.09 4.42 -10.99
CA ILE A 305 1.81 5.71 -10.96
C ILE A 305 3.32 5.46 -10.90
N MET A 306 3.78 4.56 -10.02
CA MET A 306 5.19 4.17 -9.96
C MET A 306 5.68 3.66 -11.32
N GLU A 307 4.94 2.74 -11.94
CA GLU A 307 5.31 2.15 -13.23
C GLU A 307 5.39 3.20 -14.33
N SER A 308 4.40 4.09 -14.44
CA SER A 308 4.35 5.12 -15.49
C SER A 308 5.40 6.22 -15.33
N LEU A 309 5.85 6.48 -14.09
CA LEU A 309 6.95 7.41 -13.82
C LEU A 309 8.32 6.83 -14.21
N CYS A 310 8.48 5.50 -14.25
CA CYS A 310 9.74 4.89 -14.67
C CYS A 310 9.95 5.09 -16.18
N ARG A 311 8.92 4.78 -16.97
CA ARG A 311 8.90 4.91 -18.43
C ARG A 311 7.48 5.19 -18.91
N THR A 312 7.36 5.87 -20.04
CA THR A 312 6.07 5.99 -20.72
C THR A 312 5.63 4.60 -21.20
N PRO A 313 4.50 4.06 -20.72
CA PRO A 313 3.99 2.76 -21.15
C PRO A 313 3.57 2.78 -22.62
N GLU A 314 3.77 1.66 -23.32
CA GLU A 314 3.35 1.48 -24.71
C GLU A 314 1.82 1.55 -24.84
N PRO A 315 1.26 1.90 -26.01
CA PRO A 315 -0.19 1.95 -26.22
C PRO A 315 -0.92 0.67 -25.78
N GLU A 316 -0.39 -0.50 -26.12
CA GLU A 316 -0.94 -1.80 -25.75
C GLU A 316 -0.94 -1.99 -24.23
N ARG A 317 0.09 -1.49 -23.54
CA ARG A 317 0.18 -1.53 -22.08
C ARG A 317 -0.85 -0.59 -21.44
N LEU A 318 -1.01 0.62 -21.97
CA LEU A 318 -2.03 1.58 -21.51
C LEU A 318 -3.46 1.12 -21.75
N ASP A 319 -3.67 0.28 -22.76
CA ASP A 319 -4.98 -0.28 -23.06
C ASP A 319 -5.21 -1.66 -22.43
N SER A 320 -4.27 -2.15 -21.61
CA SER A 320 -4.44 -3.36 -20.80
C SER A 320 -5.43 -3.16 -19.63
N THR A 321 -6.00 -4.25 -19.14
CA THR A 321 -6.91 -4.28 -17.97
C THR A 321 -6.34 -3.52 -16.76
N ALA A 322 -5.01 -3.56 -16.57
CA ALA A 322 -4.36 -2.90 -15.46
C ALA A 322 -4.44 -1.36 -15.52
N TYR A 323 -4.25 -0.74 -16.68
CA TYR A 323 -4.39 0.72 -16.81
C TYR A 323 -5.84 1.15 -17.01
N ARG A 324 -6.70 0.32 -17.62
CA ARG A 324 -8.15 0.59 -17.70
C ARG A 324 -8.79 0.68 -16.31
N SER A 325 -8.27 -0.06 -15.33
CA SER A 325 -8.75 0.01 -13.94
C SER A 325 -8.34 1.27 -13.17
N VAL A 326 -7.48 2.13 -13.74
CA VAL A 326 -7.03 3.39 -13.13
C VAL A 326 -7.11 4.52 -14.17
N PRO A 327 -8.33 4.87 -14.62
CA PRO A 327 -8.54 5.77 -15.75
C PRO A 327 -7.85 7.13 -15.57
N GLU A 328 -7.81 7.65 -14.34
CA GLU A 328 -7.17 8.91 -14.01
C GLU A 328 -5.64 8.87 -14.22
N VAL A 329 -5.00 7.73 -13.94
CA VAL A 329 -3.55 7.55 -14.22
C VAL A 329 -3.33 7.45 -15.72
N ARG A 330 -4.19 6.70 -16.43
CA ARG A 330 -4.11 6.53 -17.88
C ARG A 330 -4.29 7.86 -18.62
N GLU A 331 -5.19 8.72 -18.16
CA GLU A 331 -5.39 10.07 -18.70
C GLU A 331 -4.17 10.95 -18.51
N VAL A 332 -3.58 10.96 -17.31
CA VAL A 332 -2.35 11.72 -17.03
C VAL A 332 -1.21 11.26 -17.94
N VAL A 333 -1.05 9.95 -18.14
CA VAL A 333 -0.03 9.42 -19.06
C VAL A 333 -0.31 9.85 -20.51
N ARG A 334 -1.55 9.75 -20.98
CA ARG A 334 -1.96 10.20 -22.32
C ARG A 334 -1.76 11.69 -22.53
N ALA A 335 -1.89 12.49 -21.47
CA ALA A 335 -1.60 13.92 -21.47
C ALA A 335 -0.09 14.25 -21.46
N GLY A 336 0.79 13.25 -21.59
CA GLY A 336 2.23 13.46 -21.75
C GLY A 336 3.00 13.54 -20.44
N GLN A 337 2.56 12.80 -19.40
CA GLN A 337 3.27 12.69 -18.12
C GLN A 337 4.79 12.51 -18.33
N PRO A 338 5.63 13.31 -17.65
CA PRO A 338 7.07 13.08 -17.62
C PRO A 338 7.41 11.71 -17.02
N SER A 339 8.47 11.09 -17.55
CA SER A 339 9.02 9.83 -17.04
C SER A 339 10.54 9.95 -16.89
N ILE A 340 11.13 9.11 -16.04
CA ILE A 340 12.58 9.07 -15.82
C ILE A 340 13.31 8.74 -17.11
N ASP A 341 12.84 7.77 -17.91
CA ASP A 341 13.42 7.48 -19.23
C ASP A 341 13.52 8.73 -20.12
N ARG A 342 12.47 9.57 -20.15
CA ARG A 342 12.44 10.79 -20.95
C ARG A 342 13.38 11.86 -20.38
N ALA A 343 13.31 12.11 -19.07
CA ALA A 343 14.16 13.09 -18.40
C ALA A 343 15.65 12.72 -18.50
N TYR A 344 15.97 11.44 -18.34
CA TYR A 344 17.32 10.90 -18.51
C TYR A 344 17.83 11.14 -19.94
N ARG A 345 17.07 10.76 -20.98
CA ARG A 345 17.47 11.00 -22.39
C ARG A 345 17.67 12.48 -22.67
N ALA A 346 16.76 13.33 -22.19
CA ALA A 346 16.85 14.77 -22.38
C ALA A 346 18.10 15.36 -21.72
N ALA A 347 18.40 14.97 -20.48
CA ALA A 347 19.58 15.43 -19.75
C ALA A 347 20.90 14.97 -20.39
N VAL A 348 20.95 13.73 -20.91
CA VAL A 348 22.10 13.23 -21.66
C VAL A 348 22.28 14.02 -22.96
N HIS A 349 21.21 14.21 -23.74
CA HIS A 349 21.27 14.92 -25.00
C HIS A 349 21.65 16.39 -24.83
N ALA A 350 21.15 17.05 -23.79
CA ALA A 350 21.50 18.43 -23.44
C ALA A 350 22.91 18.57 -22.82
N GLY A 351 23.61 17.47 -22.54
CA GLY A 351 24.94 17.47 -21.91
C GLY A 351 24.94 17.83 -20.42
N SER A 352 23.77 17.98 -19.79
CA SER A 352 23.64 18.25 -18.35
C SER A 352 23.84 16.99 -17.50
N LEU A 353 23.75 15.79 -18.08
CA LEU A 353 24.11 14.52 -17.48
C LEU A 353 25.26 13.85 -18.25
N ARG A 354 26.48 13.86 -17.68
CA ARG A 354 27.70 13.36 -18.33
C ARG A 354 28.74 12.85 -17.34
N GLY A 355 29.74 12.12 -17.83
CA GLY A 355 30.88 11.64 -17.03
C GLY A 355 30.44 10.81 -15.81
N ALA A 356 31.08 11.04 -14.67
CA ALA A 356 30.80 10.30 -13.44
C ALA A 356 29.34 10.42 -12.96
N ASP A 357 28.69 11.56 -13.20
CA ASP A 357 27.30 11.76 -12.80
C ASP A 357 26.34 10.92 -13.68
N LEU A 358 26.65 10.76 -14.97
CA LEU A 358 25.93 9.84 -15.86
C LEU A 358 26.04 8.40 -15.39
N ASP A 359 27.27 7.95 -15.06
CA ASP A 359 27.51 6.60 -14.57
C ASP A 359 26.77 6.32 -13.26
N LEU A 360 26.78 7.28 -12.34
CA LEU A 360 26.07 7.19 -11.08
C LEU A 360 24.55 7.06 -11.27
N VAL A 361 23.93 7.93 -12.07
CA VAL A 361 22.49 7.87 -12.33
C VAL A 361 22.11 6.55 -13.01
N ARG A 362 22.87 6.15 -14.04
CA ARG A 362 22.67 4.88 -14.76
C ARG A 362 22.73 3.68 -13.82
N GLN A 363 23.71 3.65 -12.91
CA GLN A 363 23.84 2.60 -11.90
C GLN A 363 22.63 2.55 -10.96
N GLN A 364 22.14 3.70 -10.49
CA GLN A 364 20.98 3.73 -9.60
C GLN A 364 19.68 3.35 -10.31
N MET A 365 19.51 3.73 -11.58
CA MET A 365 18.38 3.26 -12.40
C MET A 365 18.42 1.73 -12.56
N ALA A 366 19.57 1.15 -12.91
CA ALA A 366 19.71 -0.31 -13.03
C ALA A 366 19.44 -1.04 -11.70
N ALA A 367 19.95 -0.51 -10.58
CA ALA A 367 19.74 -1.08 -9.26
C ALA A 367 18.27 -1.00 -8.80
N PHE A 368 17.57 0.11 -9.10
CA PHE A 368 16.14 0.24 -8.86
C PHE A 368 15.33 -0.74 -9.73
N ALA A 369 15.65 -0.86 -11.01
CA ALA A 369 14.99 -1.79 -11.91
C ALA A 369 15.07 -3.24 -11.41
N GLU A 370 16.25 -3.66 -10.97
CA GLU A 370 16.46 -5.01 -10.44
C GLU A 370 15.65 -5.27 -9.15
N ALA A 371 15.53 -4.27 -8.27
CA ALA A 371 14.70 -4.36 -7.07
C ALA A 371 13.21 -4.55 -7.43
N VAL A 372 12.70 -3.80 -8.40
CA VAL A 372 11.30 -3.92 -8.88
C VAL A 372 11.06 -5.28 -9.56
N LEU A 373 12.01 -5.75 -10.40
CA LEU A 373 11.90 -7.07 -11.02
C LEU A 373 11.93 -8.20 -9.98
N THR A 374 12.78 -8.09 -8.95
CA THR A 374 12.81 -9.02 -7.82
C THR A 374 11.49 -9.03 -7.06
N TRP A 375 10.91 -7.85 -6.82
CA TRP A 375 9.59 -7.72 -6.21
C TRP A 375 8.52 -8.42 -7.07
N ARG A 376 8.48 -8.17 -8.39
CA ARG A 376 7.53 -8.80 -9.33
C ARG A 376 7.64 -10.33 -9.32
N ARG A 377 8.86 -10.87 -9.36
CA ARG A 377 9.12 -12.32 -9.30
C ARG A 377 8.65 -12.93 -7.98
N THR A 378 8.90 -12.25 -6.86
CA THR A 378 8.49 -12.71 -5.53
C THR A 378 6.98 -12.71 -5.38
N HIS A 379 6.32 -11.64 -5.83
CA HIS A 379 4.86 -11.54 -5.89
C HIS A 379 4.24 -12.68 -6.70
N HIS A 380 4.74 -12.91 -7.93
CA HIS A 380 4.27 -14.01 -8.77
C HIS A 380 4.39 -15.37 -8.06
N ARG A 381 5.56 -15.69 -7.48
CA ARG A 381 5.76 -16.97 -6.76
C ARG A 381 4.79 -17.13 -5.60
N LEU A 382 4.56 -16.08 -4.81
CA LEU A 382 3.63 -16.12 -3.70
C LEU A 382 2.19 -16.30 -4.19
N ALA A 383 1.77 -15.56 -5.21
CA ALA A 383 0.44 -15.65 -5.80
C ALA A 383 0.16 -17.06 -6.36
N THR A 384 1.10 -17.63 -7.12
CA THR A 384 0.98 -19.00 -7.64
C THR A 384 0.82 -20.02 -6.51
N ARG A 385 1.59 -19.87 -5.42
CA ARG A 385 1.49 -20.76 -4.26
C ARG A 385 0.15 -20.63 -3.53
N MET A 386 -0.38 -19.42 -3.38
CA MET A 386 -1.64 -19.18 -2.66
C MET A 386 -2.86 -19.63 -3.46
N LEU A 387 -2.85 -19.45 -4.78
CA LEU A 387 -3.95 -19.84 -5.67
C LEU A 387 -3.96 -21.34 -5.98
N GLY A 388 -2.81 -22.02 -5.92
CA GLY A 388 -2.70 -23.44 -6.26
C GLY A 388 -3.01 -23.72 -7.75
N ALA A 389 -3.23 -24.99 -8.08
CA ALA A 389 -3.47 -25.45 -9.46
C ALA A 389 -4.96 -25.43 -9.89
N ARG A 390 -5.90 -25.24 -8.95
CA ARG A 390 -7.34 -25.21 -9.26
C ARG A 390 -7.79 -23.77 -9.51
N SER A 391 -7.88 -23.42 -10.78
CA SER A 391 -8.69 -22.31 -11.27
C SER A 391 -10.18 -22.62 -11.04
N GLY A 392 -10.67 -22.38 -9.83
CA GLY A 392 -12.10 -22.30 -9.56
C GLY A 392 -12.69 -21.07 -10.26
N THR A 393 -13.99 -21.12 -10.52
CA THR A 393 -14.80 -20.25 -11.41
C THR A 393 -14.81 -18.74 -11.12
N GLY A 394 -14.03 -18.27 -10.14
CA GLY A 394 -13.80 -16.84 -9.87
C GLY A 394 -12.55 -16.32 -10.57
N TYR A 395 -12.66 -16.07 -11.88
CA TYR A 395 -11.73 -15.33 -12.74
C TYR A 395 -10.26 -15.26 -12.27
N THR A 396 -9.46 -16.29 -12.56
CA THR A 396 -7.99 -16.24 -12.42
C THR A 396 -7.29 -16.03 -13.76
N GLU A 397 -7.50 -14.88 -14.39
CA GLU A 397 -6.50 -14.35 -15.36
C GLU A 397 -5.23 -13.84 -14.65
N GLY A 398 -5.24 -13.77 -13.31
CA GLY A 398 -4.18 -13.16 -12.49
C GLY A 398 -2.80 -13.81 -12.64
N THR A 399 -2.67 -15.14 -12.53
CA THR A 399 -1.33 -15.79 -12.60
C THR A 399 -0.71 -15.71 -13.99
N PRO A 400 -1.44 -15.99 -15.11
CA PRO A 400 -0.92 -15.78 -16.46
C PRO A 400 -0.53 -14.32 -16.72
N TYR A 401 -1.35 -13.36 -16.30
CA TYR A 401 -1.02 -11.93 -16.39
C TYR A 401 0.27 -11.60 -15.64
N LEU A 402 0.40 -12.03 -14.37
CA LEU A 402 1.60 -11.82 -13.57
C LEU A 402 2.84 -12.47 -14.20
N ALA A 403 2.68 -13.63 -14.84
CA ALA A 403 3.77 -14.31 -15.55
C ALA A 403 4.24 -13.49 -16.77
N ALA A 404 3.32 -12.89 -17.52
CA ALA A 404 3.65 -12.05 -18.67
C ALA A 404 4.33 -10.73 -18.27
N VAL A 405 3.82 -10.05 -17.23
CA VAL A 405 4.31 -8.71 -16.88
C VAL A 405 5.57 -8.70 -16.00
N ARG A 406 5.93 -9.83 -15.37
CA ARG A 406 7.09 -9.87 -14.45
C ARG A 406 8.43 -9.55 -15.11
N ALA A 407 8.54 -9.75 -16.42
CA ALA A 407 9.76 -9.53 -17.19
C ALA A 407 9.76 -8.20 -17.96
N VAL A 408 8.66 -7.43 -17.91
CA VAL A 408 8.56 -6.13 -18.59
C VAL A 408 9.67 -5.20 -18.06
N PRO A 409 10.50 -4.59 -18.92
CA PRO A 409 11.54 -3.68 -18.48
C PRO A 409 10.96 -2.51 -17.66
N VAL A 410 11.65 -2.15 -16.58
CA VAL A 410 11.30 -0.99 -15.73
C VAL A 410 11.69 0.30 -16.44
N PHE A 411 12.86 0.30 -17.05
CA PHE A 411 13.38 1.35 -17.92
C PHE A 411 13.70 0.77 -19.30
N THR A 412 13.61 1.58 -20.35
CA THR A 412 14.06 1.23 -21.71
C THR A 412 15.42 1.83 -22.03
N THR A 413 15.90 2.76 -21.21
CA THR A 413 17.18 3.47 -21.39
C THR A 413 18.37 2.76 -20.76
N VAL A 414 18.13 1.87 -19.81
CA VAL A 414 19.17 1.13 -19.10
C VAL A 414 18.82 -0.35 -19.06
N SER A 415 19.69 -1.20 -19.61
CA SER A 415 19.57 -2.65 -19.51
C SER A 415 20.14 -3.11 -18.17
N THR A 416 19.47 -4.08 -17.52
CA THR A 416 19.97 -4.74 -16.31
C THR A 416 21.11 -5.73 -16.57
N GLU A 417 21.39 -6.03 -17.85
CA GLU A 417 22.41 -7.02 -18.27
C GLU A 417 23.84 -6.47 -18.28
N ASN A 418 24.04 -5.14 -18.30
CA ASN A 418 25.38 -4.55 -18.30
C ASN A 418 25.92 -4.35 -16.88
N ARG A 419 26.36 -5.45 -16.27
CA ARG A 419 27.27 -5.41 -15.12
C ARG A 419 28.71 -5.48 -15.66
N PRO A 420 29.65 -4.58 -15.29
CA PRO A 420 31.06 -4.90 -15.45
C PRO A 420 31.36 -6.19 -14.66
N PRO A 421 32.15 -7.13 -15.21
CA PRO A 421 32.49 -8.36 -14.50
C PRO A 421 33.04 -8.00 -13.12
N ARG A 422 32.61 -8.73 -12.09
CA ARG A 422 33.27 -8.66 -10.79
C ARG A 422 34.72 -9.04 -11.06
N THR A 423 35.63 -8.08 -10.87
CA THR A 423 37.04 -8.40 -10.71
C THR A 423 37.15 -9.18 -9.42
N ASP A 424 37.16 -10.51 -9.53
CA ASP A 424 37.66 -11.35 -8.46
C ASP A 424 39.10 -10.89 -8.16
N PRO A 425 39.47 -10.68 -6.89
CA PRO A 425 40.84 -10.41 -6.55
C PRO A 425 41.65 -11.65 -6.93
N ILE A 426 42.56 -11.42 -7.87
CA ILE A 426 43.63 -12.29 -8.37
C ILE A 426 43.99 -13.40 -7.38
N GLY A 427 43.82 -14.64 -7.83
CA GLY A 427 44.52 -15.77 -7.27
C GLY A 427 46.01 -15.69 -7.61
N GLY A 428 46.84 -16.13 -6.67
CA GLY A 428 48.23 -16.51 -6.93
C GLY A 428 49.22 -16.03 -5.88
N CYS A 429 49.54 -16.90 -4.93
CA CYS A 429 50.92 -17.28 -4.69
C CYS A 429 50.95 -18.74 -4.23
N CYS A 430 51.51 -19.59 -5.08
CA CYS A 430 52.15 -20.83 -4.67
C CYS A 430 53.54 -20.45 -4.13
N GLU A 431 53.85 -20.88 -2.91
CA GLU A 431 55.02 -21.67 -2.54
C GLU A 431 54.72 -22.39 -1.22
#